data_AF-A0A520BNR7-F1
#
_entry.id   AF-A0A520BNR7-F1
#
_cell.length_a   1.000
_cell.length_b   1.000
_cell.length_c   1.000
_cell.angle_alpha   90.00
_cell.angle_beta   90.00
_cell.angle_gamma   90.00
#
_symmetry.space_group_name_H-M   'P 1'
#
loop_
_entity.id
_entity.type
_entity.pdbx_description
1 polymer ?
#
loop_
_entity_poly.entity_id
_entity_poly.type
_entity_poly.pdbx_seq_one_letter_code
_entity_poly.pdbx_strand_id
1 'polypeptide(L)'
;IDEYQIETELKNLLPNSLSVMFNVHEGNLVLASAGGSSANVLLGRFTNCSAEWESYGLEIAQLEQKANEDIEFFDIAYQAEKKVDNVNRRKQMYANELPILSWSELDSSLNLNDILVSVVRNEVILSSKKSGKRLIPRLASAYNYTRSDLAVYRFLCDIQTQGLAINLNFNLGTFFPKLNHYPRVYYKNIIVERASWLINLSDIQNEDSLLLCLADNKVDHQLIVGDSDQSLYFDLTKQEDIWAFLKYGKQQETEFYVREALIGENDFLKDENGLDYYPQYIVNYYHKSTIYESKKNDLTASEHQIYLPGSNWLYVEFYCHISFSNYLLLSLSQFIKSNKKSIDNWFFIRYSNPKPHIRLRLKTKGEKENFQLLSALRNLADPLVKNGNISDVQVKSYQPELDRYGKKRILLVEQFFSIDSIFVLWVLNKYKEEQVLKILALETLK
;
A
#
# COMPACT_ATOMS: atom_id res chain seq x y z
N ILE A 1 -25.63 1.49 12.89
CA ILE A 1 -24.63 1.29 11.82
C ILE A 1 -23.34 2.04 12.23
N ASP A 2 -22.99 1.99 13.52
CA ASP A 2 -21.87 2.75 14.12
C ASP A 2 -20.87 1.81 14.82
N GLU A 3 -20.67 0.60 14.30
CA GLU A 3 -19.76 -0.41 14.89
C GLU A 3 -18.42 -0.57 14.14
N TYR A 4 -18.07 0.35 13.24
CA TYR A 4 -16.80 0.32 12.51
C TYR A 4 -16.07 1.67 12.47
N GLN A 5 -16.18 2.49 13.52
CA GLN A 5 -15.12 3.47 13.77
C GLN A 5 -13.98 2.76 14.51
N ILE A 6 -13.12 2.10 13.71
CA ILE A 6 -11.78 1.78 14.17
C ILE A 6 -11.06 3.13 14.20
N GLU A 7 -11.05 3.80 15.36
CA GLU A 7 -10.02 4.78 15.65
C GLU A 7 -8.68 4.02 15.68
N THR A 8 -8.07 3.86 14.50
CA THR A 8 -6.63 3.61 14.44
C THR A 8 -5.98 4.85 15.03
N GLU A 9 -5.66 4.83 16.33
CA GLU A 9 -4.54 5.60 16.85
C GLU A 9 -3.34 5.22 15.99
N LEU A 10 -3.08 6.01 14.95
CA LEU A 10 -1.85 5.92 14.19
C LEU A 10 -0.74 6.20 15.19
N LYS A 11 -0.08 5.14 15.66
CA LYS A 11 1.17 5.26 16.38
C LYS A 11 2.14 5.94 15.41
N ASN A 12 2.33 7.24 15.57
CA ASN A 12 3.28 8.03 14.78
C ASN A 12 4.72 7.69 15.21
N LEU A 13 5.12 6.43 15.00
CA LEU A 13 6.47 5.96 15.29
C LEU A 13 7.41 6.51 14.22
N LEU A 14 8.54 7.05 14.67
CA LEU A 14 9.62 7.40 13.77
C LEU A 14 10.40 6.14 13.36
N PRO A 15 10.96 6.11 12.15
CA PRO A 15 11.94 5.10 11.76
C PRO A 15 13.20 5.22 12.63
N ASN A 16 13.89 4.09 12.84
CA ASN A 16 15.10 4.04 13.66
C ASN A 16 16.21 4.96 13.16
N SER A 17 16.24 5.26 11.87
CA SER A 17 17.08 6.30 11.30
C SER A 17 16.34 7.08 10.21
N LEU A 18 16.68 8.35 10.04
CA LEU A 18 16.14 9.22 9.00
C LEU A 18 17.18 10.28 8.60
N SER A 19 16.96 10.91 7.46
CA SER A 19 17.78 12.03 7.00
C SER A 19 16.99 13.33 7.04
N VAL A 20 17.68 14.41 7.42
CA VAL A 20 17.21 15.79 7.31
C VAL A 20 18.15 16.55 6.39
N MET A 21 17.60 17.10 5.33
CA MET A 21 18.29 17.90 4.34
C MET A 21 17.91 19.37 4.50
N PHE A 22 18.90 20.25 4.56
CA PHE A 22 18.68 21.67 4.75
C PHE A 22 19.83 22.51 4.18
N ASN A 23 19.55 23.79 3.96
CA ASN A 23 20.55 24.82 3.70
C ASN A 23 20.53 25.84 4.85
N VAL A 24 21.45 26.79 4.87
CA VAL A 24 21.47 27.86 5.88
C VAL A 24 21.08 29.18 5.23
N HIS A 25 20.30 29.99 5.94
CA HIS A 25 19.98 31.35 5.56
C HIS A 25 20.01 32.28 6.78
N GLU A 26 20.97 33.21 6.81
CA GLU A 26 21.12 34.18 7.90
C GLU A 26 21.16 33.51 9.30
N GLY A 27 21.87 32.38 9.39
CA GLY A 27 21.98 31.60 10.63
C GLY A 27 20.75 30.73 10.98
N ASN A 28 19.69 30.75 10.17
CA ASN A 28 18.54 29.86 10.30
C ASN A 28 18.68 28.65 9.39
N LEU A 29 18.14 27.50 9.81
CA LEU A 29 18.11 26.29 8.99
C LEU A 29 16.91 26.36 8.05
N VAL A 30 17.13 26.23 6.74
CA VAL A 30 16.06 26.17 5.74
C VAL A 30 15.83 24.72 5.37
N LEU A 31 14.70 24.16 5.82
CA LEU A 31 14.35 22.77 5.56
C LEU A 31 14.13 22.55 4.06
N ALA A 32 14.79 21.52 3.51
CA ALA A 32 14.57 21.03 2.16
C ALA A 32 13.76 19.73 2.20
N SER A 33 14.17 18.77 3.03
CA SER A 33 13.37 17.58 3.31
C SER A 33 13.71 16.96 4.67
N ALA A 34 12.77 16.25 5.30
CA ALA A 34 12.99 15.44 6.50
C ALA A 34 12.18 14.14 6.47
N GLY A 35 12.85 13.03 6.75
CA GLY A 35 12.22 11.72 6.89
C GLY A 35 12.93 10.61 6.10
N GLY A 36 12.14 9.72 5.52
CA GLY A 36 12.59 8.47 4.89
C GLY A 36 12.48 7.27 5.83
N SER A 37 12.41 6.06 5.28
CA SER A 37 12.31 4.79 6.04
C SER A 37 13.62 4.39 6.74
N SER A 38 14.73 4.97 6.29
CA SER A 38 16.10 4.81 6.79
C SER A 38 16.94 5.97 6.26
N ALA A 39 17.95 6.41 7.00
CA ALA A 39 18.96 7.34 6.50
C ALA A 39 19.72 6.77 5.29
N ASN A 40 19.79 5.45 5.15
CA ASN A 40 20.41 4.79 4.00
C ASN A 40 19.67 5.02 2.68
N VAL A 41 18.45 5.57 2.69
CA VAL A 41 17.75 6.01 1.47
C VAL A 41 18.59 7.08 0.74
N LEU A 42 19.14 8.06 1.46
CA LEU A 42 19.99 9.09 0.85
C LEU A 42 21.46 8.70 0.83
N LEU A 43 21.95 7.99 1.87
CA LEU A 43 23.36 7.62 1.98
C LEU A 43 23.79 6.52 1.00
N GLY A 44 22.88 5.62 0.61
CA GLY A 44 23.25 4.37 -0.07
C GLY A 44 24.07 4.58 -1.34
N ARG A 45 23.79 5.62 -2.14
CA ARG A 45 24.57 5.90 -3.36
C ARG A 45 26.03 6.31 -3.08
N PHE A 46 26.30 6.91 -1.93
CA PHE A 46 27.63 7.42 -1.55
C PHE A 46 28.54 6.30 -1.04
N THR A 47 28.00 5.12 -0.74
CA THR A 47 28.79 3.93 -0.37
C THR A 47 29.76 3.50 -1.47
N ASN A 48 29.52 3.89 -2.72
CA ASN A 48 30.44 3.67 -3.84
C ASN A 48 31.53 4.75 -3.95
N CYS A 49 31.44 5.85 -3.19
CA CYS A 49 32.39 6.96 -3.26
C CYS A 49 33.67 6.68 -2.47
N SER A 50 33.56 6.11 -1.27
CA SER A 50 34.73 5.78 -0.43
C SER A 50 34.39 4.75 0.66
N ALA A 51 35.43 4.13 1.24
CA ALA A 51 35.29 3.14 2.31
C ALA A 51 34.71 3.76 3.60
N GLU A 52 34.94 5.05 3.83
CA GLU A 52 34.36 5.80 4.96
C GLU A 52 32.83 5.89 4.82
N TRP A 53 32.32 6.18 3.61
CA TRP A 53 30.88 6.24 3.36
C TRP A 53 30.22 4.86 3.37
N GLU A 54 30.91 3.83 2.88
CA GLU A 54 30.48 2.44 3.03
C GLU A 54 30.35 2.05 4.51
N SER A 55 31.39 2.34 5.31
CA SER A 55 31.40 2.06 6.75
C SER A 55 30.27 2.78 7.48
N TYR A 56 30.01 4.05 7.13
CA TYR A 56 28.94 4.84 7.72
C TYR A 56 27.55 4.29 7.39
N GLY A 57 27.31 3.88 6.13
CA GLY A 57 26.05 3.24 5.74
C GLY A 57 25.81 1.91 6.45
N LEU A 58 26.87 1.11 6.63
CA LEU A 58 26.82 -0.14 7.39
C LEU A 58 26.55 0.12 8.88
N GLU A 59 27.12 1.17 9.48
CA GLU A 59 26.86 1.54 10.87
C GLU A 59 25.38 1.86 11.09
N ILE A 60 24.76 2.62 10.17
CA ILE A 60 23.32 2.92 10.21
C ILE A 60 22.49 1.62 10.14
N ALA A 61 22.79 0.72 9.20
CA ALA A 61 22.07 -0.55 9.09
C ALA A 61 22.23 -1.42 10.36
N GLN A 62 23.42 -1.43 10.96
CA GLN A 62 23.68 -2.13 12.22
C GLN A 62 22.92 -1.51 13.41
N LEU A 63 22.80 -0.17 13.46
CA LEU A 63 22.01 0.52 14.48
C LEU A 63 20.52 0.14 14.39
N GLU A 64 19.97 0.12 13.18
CA GLU A 64 18.58 -0.33 12.95
C GLU A 64 18.36 -1.80 13.34
N GLN A 65 19.31 -2.67 12.97
CA GLN A 65 19.27 -4.09 13.31
C GLN A 65 19.38 -4.34 14.82
N LYS A 66 20.25 -3.60 15.53
CA LYS A 66 20.40 -3.70 17.00
C LYS A 66 19.16 -3.20 17.75
N ALA A 67 18.48 -2.18 17.22
CA ALA A 67 17.24 -1.71 17.83
C ALA A 67 16.08 -2.73 17.69
N ASN A 68 16.17 -3.67 16.76
CA ASN A 68 15.14 -4.66 16.45
C ASN A 68 15.74 -6.07 16.25
N GLU A 69 16.32 -6.66 17.30
CA GLU A 69 17.10 -7.93 17.23
C GLU A 69 16.30 -9.15 16.71
N ASP A 70 14.98 -9.13 16.90
CA ASP A 70 14.06 -10.18 16.44
C ASP A 70 13.58 -10.01 14.99
N ILE A 71 13.99 -8.93 14.33
CA ILE A 71 13.64 -8.61 12.95
C ILE A 71 14.81 -8.95 12.03
N GLU A 72 14.50 -9.41 10.83
CA GLU A 72 15.45 -9.55 9.73
C GLU A 72 15.22 -8.44 8.72
N PHE A 73 16.11 -7.45 8.69
CA PHE A 73 16.13 -6.47 7.61
C PHE A 73 16.77 -7.07 6.36
N PHE A 74 16.26 -6.72 5.19
CA PHE A 74 16.85 -7.14 3.93
C PHE A 74 16.77 -6.05 2.87
N ASP A 75 17.78 -5.98 2.01
CA ASP A 75 17.81 -5.02 0.89
C ASP A 75 16.93 -5.50 -0.27
N ILE A 76 16.17 -4.58 -0.88
CA ILE A 76 15.49 -4.83 -2.14
C ILE A 76 16.47 -4.53 -3.28
N ALA A 77 17.17 -5.56 -3.76
CA ALA A 77 18.08 -5.47 -4.90
C ALA A 77 17.29 -5.48 -6.22
N TYR A 78 16.79 -4.33 -6.64
CA TYR A 78 15.97 -4.20 -7.85
C TYR A 78 16.74 -3.58 -9.00
N GLN A 79 16.63 -4.13 -10.22
CA GLN A 79 17.17 -3.51 -11.44
C GLN A 79 16.21 -3.70 -12.61
N ALA A 80 15.65 -2.62 -13.16
CA ALA A 80 14.76 -2.72 -14.33
C ALA A 80 14.97 -1.65 -15.41
N GLU A 81 15.36 -0.42 -15.02
CA GLU A 81 15.51 0.68 -15.97
C GLU A 81 16.99 0.93 -16.34
N LYS A 82 17.38 0.64 -17.59
CA LYS A 82 18.78 0.81 -18.05
C LYS A 82 19.37 2.23 -17.90
N LYS A 83 18.55 3.29 -17.88
CA LYS A 83 19.00 4.70 -17.89
C LYS A 83 18.95 5.39 -16.51
N VAL A 84 18.07 4.97 -15.61
CA VAL A 84 17.80 5.65 -14.31
C VAL A 84 18.48 4.94 -13.14
N ASP A 85 19.05 3.75 -13.39
CA ASP A 85 19.67 2.91 -12.36
C ASP A 85 20.91 3.53 -11.69
N ASN A 86 21.47 4.62 -12.23
CA ASN A 86 22.58 5.34 -11.58
C ASN A 86 22.23 5.81 -10.16
N VAL A 87 20.96 6.15 -9.91
CA VAL A 87 20.48 6.57 -8.58
C VAL A 87 20.39 5.38 -7.61
N ASN A 88 20.32 4.16 -8.14
CA ASN A 88 20.08 2.94 -7.39
C ASN A 88 21.36 2.15 -7.07
N ARG A 89 22.49 2.51 -7.68
CA ARG A 89 23.80 1.90 -7.43
C ARG A 89 24.26 2.17 -5.99
N ARG A 90 24.52 1.10 -5.25
CA ARG A 90 25.01 1.10 -3.87
C ARG A 90 25.78 -0.17 -3.57
N LYS A 91 26.60 -0.15 -2.52
CA LYS A 91 27.11 -1.35 -1.86
C LYS A 91 26.00 -2.02 -1.05
N GLN A 92 26.19 -3.29 -0.73
CA GLN A 92 25.26 -4.05 0.09
C GLN A 92 25.29 -3.55 1.54
N MET A 93 24.14 -3.08 2.05
CA MET A 93 24.05 -2.48 3.40
C MET A 93 23.47 -3.43 4.45
N TYR A 94 22.68 -4.42 4.05
CA TYR A 94 21.99 -5.34 4.94
C TYR A 94 22.52 -6.77 4.77
N ALA A 95 22.39 -7.59 5.82
CA ALA A 95 22.94 -8.94 5.83
C ALA A 95 22.33 -9.85 4.74
N ASN A 96 21.07 -9.61 4.38
CA ASN A 96 20.35 -10.33 3.34
C ASN A 96 19.85 -9.36 2.27
N GLU A 97 19.59 -9.89 1.08
CA GLU A 97 18.91 -9.17 0.01
C GLU A 97 17.92 -10.07 -0.73
N LEU A 98 16.94 -9.44 -1.37
CA LEU A 98 16.01 -10.08 -2.29
C LEU A 98 16.26 -9.54 -3.71
N PRO A 99 16.95 -10.30 -4.59
CA PRO A 99 17.16 -9.89 -5.96
C PRO A 99 15.84 -9.94 -6.75
N ILE A 100 15.48 -8.83 -7.39
CA ILE A 100 14.31 -8.68 -8.26
C ILE A 100 14.78 -8.11 -9.59
N LEU A 101 14.69 -8.92 -10.66
CA LEU A 101 15.22 -8.58 -11.99
C LEU A 101 16.73 -8.25 -11.99
N SER A 102 17.44 -8.73 -10.96
CA SER A 102 18.88 -8.58 -10.75
C SER A 102 19.47 -9.92 -10.32
N TRP A 103 20.78 -9.93 -10.05
CA TRP A 103 21.51 -11.09 -9.52
C TRP A 103 22.16 -10.68 -8.21
N SER A 104 22.20 -11.63 -7.27
CA SER A 104 22.89 -11.45 -6.00
C SER A 104 24.35 -11.90 -6.12
N GLU A 105 25.25 -11.17 -5.48
CA GLU A 105 26.65 -11.57 -5.28
C GLU A 105 26.86 -12.29 -3.93
N LEU A 106 25.80 -12.45 -3.13
CA LEU A 106 25.86 -13.17 -1.86
C LEU A 106 25.81 -14.69 -2.06
N ASP A 107 26.52 -15.40 -1.18
CA ASP A 107 26.46 -16.87 -1.08
C ASP A 107 25.03 -17.37 -0.78
N SER A 108 24.24 -16.57 -0.05
CA SER A 108 22.85 -16.86 0.25
C SER A 108 22.01 -15.59 0.21
N SER A 109 21.07 -15.52 -0.73
CA SER A 109 20.05 -14.46 -0.83
C SER A 109 18.66 -15.00 -0.50
N LEU A 110 17.76 -14.09 -0.15
CA LEU A 110 16.35 -14.42 0.06
C LEU A 110 15.71 -14.81 -1.29
N ASN A 111 14.84 -15.81 -1.25
CA ASN A 111 13.99 -16.18 -2.39
C ASN A 111 12.56 -15.71 -2.12
N LEU A 112 11.83 -15.31 -3.16
CA LEU A 112 10.41 -14.97 -3.04
C LEU A 112 9.58 -16.10 -2.41
N ASN A 113 9.92 -17.36 -2.69
CA ASN A 113 9.23 -18.52 -2.11
C ASN A 113 9.50 -18.73 -0.61
N ASP A 114 10.49 -18.03 -0.05
CA ASP A 114 10.82 -18.07 1.38
C ASP A 114 10.11 -16.96 2.17
N ILE A 115 9.35 -16.07 1.50
CA ILE A 115 8.65 -14.96 2.16
C ILE A 115 7.16 -15.31 2.30
N LEU A 116 6.69 -15.43 3.54
CA LEU A 116 5.29 -15.60 3.87
C LEU A 116 4.65 -14.23 4.15
N VAL A 117 3.45 -14.01 3.62
CA VAL A 117 2.66 -12.79 3.85
C VAL A 117 1.46 -13.14 4.73
N SER A 118 1.27 -12.37 5.79
CA SER A 118 0.10 -12.49 6.68
C SER A 118 -0.47 -11.10 6.99
N VAL A 119 -1.75 -11.05 7.37
CA VAL A 119 -2.39 -9.83 7.84
C VAL A 119 -2.87 -10.05 9.27
N VAL A 120 -2.35 -9.26 10.21
CA VAL A 120 -2.69 -9.35 11.63
C VAL A 120 -3.12 -7.97 12.11
N ARG A 121 -4.38 -7.81 12.56
CA ARG A 121 -4.91 -6.53 13.07
C ARG A 121 -4.63 -5.34 12.11
N ASN A 122 -4.98 -5.49 10.83
CA ASN A 122 -4.75 -4.52 9.76
C ASN A 122 -3.28 -4.23 9.41
N GLU A 123 -2.33 -5.00 9.92
CA GLU A 123 -0.91 -4.89 9.58
C GLU A 123 -0.49 -6.02 8.64
N VAL A 124 0.17 -5.70 7.52
CA VAL A 124 0.82 -6.69 6.68
C VAL A 124 2.16 -7.08 7.30
N ILE A 125 2.35 -8.37 7.53
CA ILE A 125 3.57 -8.93 8.13
C ILE A 125 4.22 -9.89 7.14
N LEU A 126 5.46 -9.59 6.78
CA LEU A 126 6.34 -10.52 6.09
C LEU A 126 7.08 -11.37 7.11
N SER A 127 7.20 -12.66 6.85
CA SER A 127 7.95 -13.59 7.70
C SER A 127 8.76 -14.57 6.87
N SER A 128 9.95 -14.90 7.35
CA SER A 128 10.82 -15.89 6.71
C SER A 128 10.30 -17.29 6.97
N LYS A 129 10.08 -18.07 5.92
CA LYS A 129 9.73 -19.49 6.02
C LYS A 129 10.83 -20.31 6.69
N LYS A 130 12.08 -19.87 6.57
CA LYS A 130 13.27 -20.56 7.10
C LYS A 130 13.49 -20.29 8.59
N SER A 131 13.48 -19.02 8.98
CA SER A 131 13.78 -18.62 10.37
C SER A 131 12.55 -18.36 11.23
N GLY A 132 11.38 -18.17 10.62
CA GLY A 132 10.15 -17.75 11.30
C GLY A 132 10.16 -16.29 11.76
N LYS A 133 11.27 -15.56 11.57
CA LYS A 133 11.39 -14.15 11.96
C LYS A 133 10.62 -13.24 11.01
N ARG A 134 10.19 -12.09 11.54
CA ARG A 134 9.58 -11.03 10.75
C ARG A 134 10.64 -10.39 9.85
N LEU A 135 10.29 -10.22 8.58
CA LEU A 135 11.13 -9.60 7.56
C LEU A 135 10.71 -8.14 7.38
N ILE A 136 11.68 -7.22 7.32
CA ILE A 136 11.43 -5.82 6.96
C ILE A 136 12.28 -5.47 5.74
N PRO A 137 11.65 -5.15 4.59
CA PRO A 137 12.36 -4.71 3.41
C PRO A 137 12.95 -3.31 3.61
N ARG A 138 14.07 -3.06 2.98
CA ARG A 138 14.71 -1.74 2.90
C ARG A 138 15.13 -1.46 1.47
N LEU A 139 14.83 -0.26 0.99
CA LEU A 139 15.39 0.27 -0.24
C LEU A 139 16.42 1.34 0.15
N ALA A 140 17.71 0.99 0.20
CA ALA A 140 18.79 1.92 0.52
C ALA A 140 19.15 2.84 -0.67
N SER A 141 18.13 3.45 -1.28
CA SER A 141 18.27 4.26 -2.49
C SER A 141 17.15 5.29 -2.57
N ALA A 142 17.48 6.49 -3.04
CA ALA A 142 16.52 7.56 -3.34
C ALA A 142 15.75 7.31 -4.65
N TYR A 143 15.84 6.11 -5.22
CA TYR A 143 15.09 5.73 -6.41
C TYR A 143 13.58 5.79 -6.11
N ASN A 144 12.85 6.57 -6.91
CA ASN A 144 11.40 6.65 -6.82
C ASN A 144 10.79 5.32 -7.29
N TYR A 145 10.44 4.46 -6.33
CA TYR A 145 9.93 3.12 -6.58
C TYR A 145 8.56 3.10 -7.29
N THR A 146 7.81 4.20 -7.28
CA THR A 146 6.51 4.31 -7.99
C THR A 146 6.64 4.27 -9.50
N ARG A 147 7.85 4.50 -10.03
CA ARG A 147 8.16 4.41 -11.47
C ARG A 147 8.08 2.98 -12.01
N SER A 148 8.24 1.98 -11.15
CA SER A 148 8.14 0.59 -11.54
C SER A 148 6.69 0.12 -11.57
N ASP A 149 6.31 -0.59 -12.63
CA ASP A 149 5.01 -1.24 -12.69
C ASP A 149 4.96 -2.61 -11.99
N LEU A 150 6.10 -3.13 -11.52
CA LEU A 150 6.17 -4.45 -10.92
C LEU A 150 5.53 -4.48 -9.53
N ALA A 151 4.34 -5.09 -9.42
CA ALA A 151 3.53 -5.09 -8.20
C ALA A 151 4.27 -5.64 -6.96
N VAL A 152 5.04 -6.72 -7.11
CA VAL A 152 5.82 -7.29 -5.98
C VAL A 152 6.88 -6.33 -5.46
N TYR A 153 7.55 -5.59 -6.35
CA TYR A 153 8.55 -4.60 -5.97
C TYR A 153 7.89 -3.41 -5.25
N ARG A 154 6.80 -2.87 -5.81
CA ARG A 154 6.03 -1.78 -5.17
C ARG A 154 5.52 -2.19 -3.79
N PHE A 155 4.92 -3.38 -3.68
CA PHE A 155 4.43 -3.94 -2.42
C PHE A 155 5.50 -4.00 -1.33
N LEU A 156 6.70 -4.50 -1.66
CA LEU A 156 7.81 -4.54 -0.70
C LEU A 156 8.31 -3.13 -0.34
N CYS A 157 8.35 -2.22 -1.31
CA CYS A 157 8.71 -0.83 -1.05
C CYS A 157 7.69 -0.11 -0.17
N ASP A 158 6.40 -0.43 -0.27
CA ASP A 158 5.38 0.18 0.60
C ASP A 158 5.50 -0.33 2.04
N ILE A 159 5.80 -1.62 2.23
CA ILE A 159 5.94 -2.25 3.55
C ILE A 159 7.03 -1.59 4.41
N GLN A 160 8.12 -1.11 3.82
CA GLN A 160 9.19 -0.46 4.59
C GLN A 160 8.72 0.80 5.36
N THR A 161 7.59 1.38 4.94
CA THR A 161 7.00 2.62 5.48
C THR A 161 5.77 2.36 6.36
N GLN A 162 5.24 1.13 6.37
CA GLN A 162 4.00 0.78 7.06
C GLN A 162 4.08 1.09 8.56
N GLY A 163 3.14 1.90 9.05
CA GLY A 163 3.04 2.25 10.47
C GLY A 163 4.11 3.24 10.96
N LEU A 164 4.83 3.91 10.04
CA LEU A 164 5.89 4.86 10.37
C LEU A 164 5.58 6.26 9.83
N ALA A 165 5.95 7.27 10.61
CA ALA A 165 5.95 8.67 10.19
C ALA A 165 7.21 8.97 9.36
N ILE A 166 7.15 8.66 8.06
CA ILE A 166 8.29 8.78 7.14
C ILE A 166 8.40 10.15 6.43
N ASN A 167 7.38 11.00 6.52
CA ASN A 167 7.39 12.33 5.94
C ASN A 167 7.19 13.35 7.08
N LEU A 168 8.26 14.06 7.41
CA LEU A 168 8.28 15.10 8.44
C LEU A 168 8.29 16.51 7.83
N ASN A 169 8.06 16.61 6.52
CA ASN A 169 7.95 17.90 5.85
C ASN A 169 6.66 18.60 6.25
N PHE A 170 6.73 19.92 6.26
CA PHE A 170 5.59 20.78 6.53
C PHE A 170 5.19 21.53 5.26
N ASN A 171 3.89 21.63 5.00
CA ASN A 171 3.33 22.29 3.83
C ASN A 171 1.95 22.87 4.19
N LEU A 172 1.86 24.20 4.31
CA LEU A 172 0.62 24.92 4.61
C LEU A 172 -0.46 24.67 3.56
N GLY A 173 -0.07 24.52 2.29
CA GLY A 173 -0.99 24.24 1.17
C GLY A 173 -1.76 22.93 1.32
N THR A 174 -1.27 21.98 2.13
CA THR A 174 -2.03 20.76 2.45
C THR A 174 -3.23 21.03 3.36
N PHE A 175 -3.12 22.04 4.24
CA PHE A 175 -4.18 22.44 5.17
C PHE A 175 -5.08 23.53 4.59
N PHE A 176 -4.49 24.46 3.83
CA PHE A 176 -5.15 25.61 3.26
C PHE A 176 -4.86 25.68 1.76
N PRO A 177 -5.55 24.87 0.93
CA PRO A 177 -5.23 24.81 -0.48
C PRO A 177 -5.57 26.12 -1.21
N LYS A 178 -4.74 26.47 -2.18
CA LYS A 178 -4.95 27.56 -3.16
C LYS A 178 -5.00 28.97 -2.56
N LEU A 179 -4.19 29.27 -1.56
CA LEU A 179 -3.98 30.66 -1.13
C LEU A 179 -3.09 31.39 -2.13
N ASN A 180 -3.39 32.68 -2.36
CA ASN A 180 -2.55 33.54 -3.20
C ASN A 180 -1.17 33.80 -2.57
N HIS A 181 -1.05 33.62 -1.26
CA HIS A 181 0.19 33.77 -0.52
C HIS A 181 0.23 32.84 0.68
N TYR A 182 1.34 32.13 0.83
CA TYR A 182 1.72 31.43 2.05
C TYR A 182 2.88 32.18 2.72
N PRO A 183 2.77 32.53 4.01
CA PRO A 183 3.88 33.17 4.71
C PRO A 183 5.03 32.20 4.94
N ARG A 184 6.23 32.74 5.16
CA ARG A 184 7.37 31.97 5.69
C ARG A 184 6.99 31.41 7.06
N VAL A 185 7.21 30.10 7.27
CA VAL A 185 6.87 29.43 8.52
C VAL A 185 8.13 29.02 9.26
N TYR A 186 8.20 29.43 10.53
CA TYR A 186 9.27 29.07 11.44
C TYR A 186 8.81 28.04 12.48
N TYR A 187 9.67 27.06 12.74
CA TYR A 187 9.67 26.28 13.96
C TYR A 187 11.00 26.51 14.68
N LYS A 188 10.97 27.30 15.77
CA LYS A 188 12.20 27.81 16.42
C LYS A 188 13.09 28.52 15.39
N ASN A 189 14.35 28.10 15.24
CA ASN A 189 15.32 28.63 14.28
C ASN A 189 15.33 27.87 12.93
N ILE A 190 14.26 27.11 12.62
CA ILE A 190 14.12 26.35 11.39
C ILE A 190 13.01 26.97 10.56
N ILE A 191 13.33 27.39 9.35
CA ILE A 191 12.36 27.74 8.31
C ILE A 191 11.86 26.43 7.72
N VAL A 192 10.65 26.03 8.10
CA VAL A 192 10.02 24.75 7.68
C VAL A 192 9.27 24.90 6.36
N GLU A 193 8.89 26.12 5.99
CA GLU A 193 8.27 26.44 4.72
C GLU A 193 8.67 27.86 4.28
N ARG A 194 8.99 28.00 2.99
CA ARG A 194 9.32 29.27 2.34
C ARG A 194 8.06 30.07 2.07
N ALA A 195 8.13 31.38 2.24
CA ALA A 195 7.08 32.25 1.71
C ALA A 195 6.88 31.98 0.22
N SER A 196 5.61 31.88 -0.18
CA SER A 196 5.24 31.49 -1.54
C SER A 196 4.08 32.34 -2.03
N TRP A 197 4.10 32.74 -3.30
CA TRP A 197 3.08 33.57 -3.94
C TRP A 197 2.56 32.89 -5.19
N LEU A 198 1.25 32.94 -5.39
CA LEU A 198 0.61 32.47 -6.61
C LEU A 198 0.66 33.58 -7.65
N ILE A 199 1.29 33.32 -8.80
CA ILE A 199 1.41 34.27 -9.90
C ILE A 199 0.53 33.80 -11.06
N ASN A 200 -0.37 34.66 -11.53
CA ASN A 200 -1.15 34.41 -12.74
C ASN A 200 -0.38 34.85 -13.98
N LEU A 201 -0.41 34.04 -15.03
CA LEU A 201 0.22 34.39 -16.30
C LEU A 201 -0.37 35.64 -16.95
N SER A 202 -1.66 35.92 -16.71
CA SER A 202 -2.31 37.15 -17.15
C SER A 202 -1.60 38.41 -16.66
N ASP A 203 -0.94 38.33 -15.50
CA ASP A 203 -0.41 39.48 -14.78
C ASP A 203 1.07 39.75 -15.13
N ILE A 204 1.73 38.85 -15.87
CA ILE A 204 3.19 38.88 -16.13
C ILE A 204 3.56 38.74 -17.63
N GLN A 205 2.85 39.46 -18.51
CA GLN A 205 3.04 39.37 -19.98
C GLN A 205 4.40 39.87 -20.48
N ASN A 206 4.97 40.85 -19.79
CA ASN A 206 6.24 41.50 -20.09
C ASN A 206 6.92 41.98 -18.80
N GLU A 207 8.13 42.53 -18.92
CA GLU A 207 8.94 43.02 -17.81
C GLU A 207 8.19 44.02 -16.93
N ASP A 208 7.56 45.04 -17.52
CA ASP A 208 6.81 46.06 -16.75
C ASP A 208 5.67 45.44 -15.94
N SER A 209 4.88 44.56 -16.55
CA SER A 209 3.78 43.87 -15.86
C SER A 209 4.27 42.92 -14.77
N LEU A 210 5.42 42.25 -14.97
CA LEU A 210 6.02 41.41 -13.94
C LEU A 210 6.45 42.24 -12.73
N LEU A 211 7.15 43.35 -12.95
CA LEU A 211 7.61 44.23 -11.87
C LEU A 211 6.42 44.82 -11.09
N LEU A 212 5.34 45.21 -11.79
CA LEU A 212 4.10 45.65 -11.15
C LEU A 212 3.45 44.53 -10.32
N CYS A 213 3.33 43.33 -10.88
CA CYS A 213 2.75 42.17 -10.19
C CYS A 213 3.53 41.84 -8.91
N LEU A 214 4.86 41.87 -8.96
CA LEU A 214 5.71 41.62 -7.79
C LEU A 214 5.57 42.72 -6.74
N ALA A 215 5.52 43.98 -7.16
CA ALA A 215 5.30 45.11 -6.26
C ALA A 215 3.93 45.04 -5.55
N ASP A 216 2.87 44.72 -6.29
CA ASP A 216 1.51 44.57 -5.74
C ASP A 216 1.43 43.43 -4.72
N ASN A 217 2.17 42.33 -4.97
CA ASN A 217 2.28 41.20 -4.06
C ASN A 217 3.34 41.37 -2.96
N LYS A 218 4.03 42.53 -2.93
CA LYS A 218 5.12 42.85 -1.99
C LYS A 218 6.24 41.80 -2.00
N VAL A 219 6.62 41.37 -3.20
CA VAL A 219 7.70 40.41 -3.42
C VAL A 219 8.98 41.18 -3.75
N ASP A 220 9.91 41.26 -2.78
CA ASP A 220 11.20 41.95 -2.91
C ASP A 220 12.40 40.98 -2.74
N HIS A 221 12.15 39.68 -2.90
CA HIS A 221 13.14 38.63 -2.73
C HIS A 221 13.62 38.06 -4.06
N GLN A 222 14.83 37.49 -4.05
CA GLN A 222 15.24 36.53 -5.08
C GLN A 222 14.29 35.33 -5.05
N LEU A 223 13.98 34.78 -6.22
CA LEU A 223 12.90 33.80 -6.38
C LEU A 223 13.41 32.43 -6.77
N ILE A 224 12.69 31.41 -6.33
CA ILE A 224 12.81 30.04 -6.82
C ILE A 224 11.45 29.57 -7.33
N VAL A 225 11.45 28.90 -8.47
CA VAL A 225 10.27 28.25 -9.06
C VAL A 225 10.55 26.76 -9.33
N GLY A 226 9.49 26.00 -9.59
CA GLY A 226 9.57 24.56 -9.80
C GLY A 226 9.47 23.77 -8.50
N ASP A 227 9.64 22.45 -8.61
CA ASP A 227 9.39 21.53 -7.52
C ASP A 227 10.65 20.73 -7.15
N SER A 228 10.87 20.60 -5.84
CA SER A 228 11.90 19.75 -5.24
C SER A 228 13.28 19.88 -5.88
N ASP A 229 13.71 18.88 -6.64
CA ASP A 229 15.03 18.74 -7.26
C ASP A 229 15.15 19.45 -8.63
N GLN A 230 14.07 20.01 -9.15
CA GLN A 230 14.01 20.76 -10.40
C GLN A 230 13.63 22.22 -10.17
N SER A 231 14.44 22.89 -9.36
CA SER A 231 14.24 24.29 -9.02
C SER A 231 15.08 25.23 -9.91
N LEU A 232 14.49 26.34 -10.35
CA LEU A 232 15.21 27.43 -11.00
C LEU A 232 15.25 28.64 -10.09
N TYR A 233 16.43 29.24 -9.96
CA TYR A 233 16.68 30.45 -9.20
C TYR A 233 16.68 31.67 -10.13
N PHE A 234 16.10 32.78 -9.66
CA PHE A 234 16.04 34.04 -10.39
C PHE A 234 16.37 35.22 -9.48
N ASP A 235 17.38 35.98 -9.87
CA ASP A 235 17.72 37.28 -9.35
C ASP A 235 17.16 38.36 -10.28
N LEU A 236 15.94 38.82 -9.98
CA LEU A 236 15.22 39.77 -10.83
C LEU A 236 15.79 41.20 -10.82
N THR A 237 16.96 41.41 -10.19
CA THR A 237 17.78 42.61 -10.42
C THR A 237 18.56 42.53 -11.73
N LYS A 238 18.67 41.34 -12.33
CA LYS A 238 19.39 41.06 -13.59
C LYS A 238 18.41 40.87 -14.73
N GLN A 239 18.70 41.52 -15.87
CA GLN A 239 17.82 41.50 -17.03
C GLN A 239 17.69 40.10 -17.65
N GLU A 240 18.77 39.32 -17.63
CA GLU A 240 18.80 37.96 -18.15
C GLU A 240 17.84 37.04 -17.38
N ASP A 241 17.79 37.19 -16.06
CA ASP A 241 16.93 36.41 -15.17
C ASP A 241 15.46 36.79 -15.33
N ILE A 242 15.15 38.07 -15.56
CA ILE A 242 13.80 38.52 -15.92
C ILE A 242 13.32 37.81 -17.21
N TRP A 243 14.14 37.80 -18.25
CA TRP A 243 13.78 37.15 -19.52
C TRP A 243 13.62 35.63 -19.35
N ALA A 244 14.50 35.01 -18.57
CA ALA A 244 14.42 33.59 -18.26
C ALA A 244 13.15 33.26 -17.44
N PHE A 245 12.79 34.10 -16.46
CA PHE A 245 11.58 33.96 -15.66
C PHE A 245 10.31 34.07 -16.52
N LEU A 246 10.22 35.09 -17.37
CA LEU A 246 9.09 35.26 -18.31
C LEU A 246 8.99 34.08 -19.28
N LYS A 247 10.13 33.55 -19.74
CA LYS A 247 10.17 32.35 -20.58
C LYS A 247 9.68 31.10 -19.83
N TYR A 248 10.06 30.94 -18.56
CA TYR A 248 9.55 29.88 -17.70
C TYR A 248 8.03 30.00 -17.52
N GLY A 249 7.51 31.20 -17.26
CA GLY A 249 6.08 31.46 -17.13
C GLY A 249 5.30 31.01 -18.37
N LYS A 250 5.80 31.29 -19.58
CA LYS A 250 5.17 30.85 -20.84
C LYS A 250 5.09 29.32 -21.03
N GLN A 251 5.78 28.54 -20.21
CA GLN A 251 5.72 27.07 -20.22
C GLN A 251 4.68 26.51 -19.23
N GLN A 252 4.09 27.37 -18.38
CA GLN A 252 3.05 27.00 -17.43
C GLN A 252 1.65 27.15 -18.06
N GLU A 253 0.63 26.55 -17.44
CA GLU A 253 -0.74 26.57 -17.98
C GLU A 253 -1.47 27.90 -17.74
N THR A 254 -1.67 28.28 -16.48
CA THR A 254 -2.46 29.48 -16.10
C THR A 254 -1.85 30.26 -14.94
N GLU A 255 -1.39 29.55 -13.93
CA GLU A 255 -0.84 30.09 -12.69
C GLU A 255 0.23 29.15 -12.16
N PHE A 256 1.16 29.67 -11.36
CA PHE A 256 2.18 28.87 -10.69
C PHE A 256 2.66 29.55 -9.40
N TYR A 257 3.17 28.75 -8.47
CA TYR A 257 3.77 29.28 -7.25
C TYR A 257 5.22 29.67 -7.47
N VAL A 258 5.57 30.87 -7.01
CA VAL A 258 6.95 31.31 -6.80
C VAL A 258 7.26 31.30 -5.31
N ARG A 259 8.49 30.98 -4.93
CA ARG A 259 8.94 30.93 -3.55
C ARG A 259 10.13 31.84 -3.37
N GLU A 260 10.32 32.38 -2.18
CA GLU A 260 11.56 33.07 -1.85
C GLU A 260 12.76 32.11 -1.90
N ALA A 261 13.91 32.60 -2.36
CA ALA A 261 15.09 31.76 -2.57
C ALA A 261 15.81 31.39 -1.27
N LEU A 262 15.88 32.33 -0.32
CA LEU A 262 16.64 32.21 0.95
C LEU A 262 18.12 31.88 0.72
N ILE A 263 18.80 32.71 -0.07
CA ILE A 263 20.22 32.61 -0.35
C ILE A 263 20.88 33.91 0.13
N GLY A 264 21.71 33.83 1.18
CA GLY A 264 22.48 34.97 1.68
C GLY A 264 23.98 34.85 1.34
N GLU A 265 24.63 35.98 1.08
CA GLU A 265 26.08 36.03 0.76
C GLU A 265 26.98 35.47 1.86
N ASN A 266 26.52 35.48 3.12
CA ASN A 266 27.27 34.94 4.25
C ASN A 266 27.03 33.43 4.48
N ASP A 267 26.15 32.81 3.70
CA ASP A 267 25.77 31.39 3.86
C ASP A 267 26.60 30.45 2.96
N PHE A 268 27.47 31.01 2.11
CA PHE A 268 28.33 30.26 1.20
C PHE A 268 29.56 29.66 1.92
N LEU A 269 29.98 28.46 1.48
CA LEU A 269 31.27 27.88 1.84
C LEU A 269 32.32 28.32 0.83
N LYS A 270 33.52 28.67 1.30
CA LYS A 270 34.66 28.98 0.43
C LYS A 270 35.57 27.77 0.27
N ASP A 271 35.98 27.48 -0.96
CA ASP A 271 37.03 26.49 -1.24
C ASP A 271 38.44 27.02 -0.91
N GLU A 272 39.46 26.21 -1.16
CA GLU A 272 40.87 26.59 -0.99
C GLU A 272 41.31 27.79 -1.85
N ASN A 273 40.56 28.14 -2.90
CA ASN A 273 40.81 29.28 -3.78
C ASN A 273 39.98 30.52 -3.39
N GLY A 274 39.13 30.42 -2.36
CA GLY A 274 38.24 31.49 -1.91
C GLY A 274 36.95 31.63 -2.70
N LEU A 275 36.62 30.68 -3.58
CA LEU A 275 35.40 30.66 -4.39
C LEU A 275 34.20 30.15 -3.58
N ASP A 276 33.05 30.79 -3.77
CA ASP A 276 31.81 30.51 -3.03
C ASP A 276 31.03 29.32 -3.59
N TYR A 277 30.60 28.44 -2.69
CA TYR A 277 29.73 27.29 -2.94
C TYR A 277 28.47 27.42 -2.10
N TYR A 278 27.30 27.15 -2.68
CA TYR A 278 26.03 27.08 -1.94
C TYR A 278 25.84 25.66 -1.40
N PRO A 279 26.08 25.41 -0.10
CA PRO A 279 26.03 24.07 0.44
C PRO A 279 24.59 23.61 0.68
N GLN A 280 24.39 22.31 0.51
CA GLN A 280 23.26 21.60 1.09
C GLN A 280 23.79 20.55 2.05
N TYR A 281 23.23 20.54 3.25
CA TYR A 281 23.65 19.66 4.33
C TYR A 281 22.65 18.51 4.46
N ILE A 282 23.19 17.32 4.76
CA ILE A 282 22.40 16.15 5.15
C ILE A 282 22.87 15.75 6.55
N VAL A 283 21.93 15.74 7.50
CA VAL A 283 22.17 15.26 8.86
C VAL A 283 21.29 14.04 9.10
N ASN A 284 21.89 12.96 9.59
CA ASN A 284 21.16 11.73 9.90
C ASN A 284 20.89 11.67 11.40
N TYR A 285 19.63 11.38 11.74
CA TYR A 285 19.21 11.16 13.11
C TYR A 285 18.88 9.68 13.28
N TYR A 286 19.09 9.17 14.49
CA TYR A 286 18.73 7.80 14.83
C TYR A 286 18.29 7.67 16.28
N HIS A 287 17.56 6.60 16.58
CA HIS A 287 17.22 6.22 17.94
C HIS A 287 17.23 4.69 18.08
N LYS A 288 17.40 4.21 19.33
CA LYS A 288 17.61 2.79 19.65
C LYS A 288 16.34 2.06 20.10
N SER A 289 15.19 2.72 20.03
CA SER A 289 13.91 2.14 20.44
C SER A 289 13.49 1.05 19.46
N THR A 290 12.97 -0.07 19.96
CA THR A 290 12.33 -1.09 19.13
C THR A 290 11.00 -0.55 18.60
N ILE A 291 10.82 -0.58 17.28
CA ILE A 291 9.62 -0.04 16.61
C ILE A 291 8.79 -1.11 15.89
N TYR A 292 9.33 -2.31 15.75
CA TYR A 292 8.63 -3.44 15.12
C TYR A 292 8.28 -4.50 16.17
N GLU A 293 7.05 -5.02 16.11
CA GLU A 293 6.67 -6.15 16.93
C GLU A 293 7.36 -7.42 16.44
N SER A 294 8.12 -8.04 17.35
CA SER A 294 8.60 -9.43 17.21
C SER A 294 7.39 -10.36 17.15
N LYS A 295 7.10 -10.88 15.96
CA LYS A 295 6.14 -11.98 15.79
C LYS A 295 6.84 -13.13 15.09
N LYS A 296 7.01 -14.22 15.82
CA LYS A 296 7.21 -15.52 15.20
C LYS A 296 5.85 -15.99 14.72
N ASN A 297 5.67 -15.97 13.41
CA ASN A 297 4.50 -16.60 12.83
C ASN A 297 4.75 -18.11 12.85
N ASP A 298 4.05 -18.84 13.72
CA ASP A 298 3.92 -20.30 13.65
C ASP A 298 2.99 -20.74 12.48
N LEU A 299 2.87 -19.89 11.46
CA LEU A 299 2.06 -20.16 10.29
C LEU A 299 2.79 -21.17 9.41
N THR A 300 2.37 -22.43 9.52
CA THR A 300 2.66 -23.42 8.49
C THR A 300 1.96 -22.98 7.19
N ALA A 301 2.66 -23.06 6.06
CA ALA A 301 2.07 -22.79 4.75
C ALA A 301 0.72 -23.51 4.61
N SER A 302 -0.30 -22.76 4.19
CA SER A 302 -1.65 -23.29 3.96
C SER A 302 -1.58 -24.49 3.00
N GLU A 303 -2.16 -25.62 3.40
CA GLU A 303 -2.39 -26.71 2.47
C GLU A 303 -3.58 -26.33 1.59
N HIS A 304 -3.28 -26.02 0.32
CA HIS A 304 -4.32 -25.77 -0.67
C HIS A 304 -4.97 -27.08 -1.12
N GLN A 305 -6.14 -27.38 -0.57
CA GLN A 305 -6.99 -28.46 -1.06
C GLN A 305 -8.08 -27.88 -1.98
N ILE A 306 -8.10 -28.31 -3.24
CA ILE A 306 -9.08 -27.89 -4.24
C ILE A 306 -9.74 -29.12 -4.84
N TYR A 307 -11.07 -29.16 -4.79
CA TYR A 307 -11.89 -30.16 -5.47
C TYR A 307 -12.39 -29.58 -6.80
N LEU A 308 -11.90 -30.12 -7.91
CA LEU A 308 -12.30 -29.69 -9.24
C LEU A 308 -13.70 -30.20 -9.61
N PRO A 309 -14.42 -29.54 -10.53
CA PRO A 309 -15.66 -30.06 -11.10
C PRO A 309 -15.49 -31.49 -11.62
N GLY A 310 -16.49 -32.36 -11.35
CA GLY A 310 -16.45 -33.78 -11.70
C GLY A 310 -15.84 -34.69 -10.63
N SER A 311 -15.21 -34.15 -9.60
CA SER A 311 -14.79 -34.91 -8.42
C SER A 311 -16.00 -35.34 -7.54
N ASN A 312 -15.75 -35.78 -6.30
CA ASN A 312 -16.80 -36.06 -5.33
C ASN A 312 -17.47 -34.81 -4.71
N TRP A 313 -17.12 -33.61 -5.19
CA TRP A 313 -17.83 -32.37 -4.86
C TRP A 313 -18.40 -31.71 -6.10
N LEU A 314 -19.68 -31.33 -6.03
CA LEU A 314 -20.36 -30.49 -7.00
C LEU A 314 -20.68 -29.14 -6.35
N TYR A 315 -20.00 -28.10 -6.79
CA TYR A 315 -20.24 -26.73 -6.35
C TYR A 315 -20.84 -25.91 -7.50
N VAL A 316 -22.06 -25.44 -7.29
CA VAL A 316 -22.82 -24.65 -8.25
C VAL A 316 -23.23 -23.31 -7.64
N GLU A 317 -23.01 -22.24 -8.39
CA GLU A 317 -23.51 -20.89 -8.08
C GLU A 317 -24.75 -20.61 -8.93
N PHE A 318 -25.85 -20.24 -8.29
CA PHE A 318 -27.07 -19.78 -8.95
C PHE A 318 -27.22 -18.28 -8.72
N TYR A 319 -26.99 -17.49 -9.76
CA TYR A 319 -27.10 -16.04 -9.70
C TYR A 319 -28.57 -15.62 -9.79
N CYS A 320 -29.10 -15.05 -8.72
CA CYS A 320 -30.50 -14.67 -8.61
C CYS A 320 -30.68 -13.48 -7.67
N HIS A 321 -31.71 -12.68 -7.90
CA HIS A 321 -32.03 -11.55 -7.02
C HIS A 321 -32.37 -12.02 -5.60
N ILE A 322 -32.07 -11.20 -4.58
CA ILE A 322 -32.26 -11.53 -3.15
C ILE A 322 -33.72 -11.92 -2.86
N SER A 323 -34.68 -11.22 -3.47
CA SER A 323 -36.12 -11.51 -3.32
C SER A 323 -36.53 -12.91 -3.83
N PHE A 324 -35.81 -13.47 -4.79
CA PHE A 324 -36.08 -14.81 -5.34
C PHE A 324 -35.32 -15.91 -4.57
N SER A 325 -34.30 -15.57 -3.79
CA SER A 325 -33.41 -16.53 -3.14
C SER A 325 -34.15 -17.54 -2.25
N ASN A 326 -35.16 -17.12 -1.48
CA ASN A 326 -35.97 -18.03 -0.65
C ASN A 326 -36.70 -19.08 -1.49
N TYR A 327 -37.31 -18.65 -2.61
CA TYR A 327 -38.02 -19.57 -3.49
C TYR A 327 -37.06 -20.59 -4.11
N LEU A 328 -35.92 -20.11 -4.62
CA LEU A 328 -34.90 -21.00 -5.19
C LEU A 328 -34.39 -22.02 -4.16
N LEU A 329 -34.16 -21.60 -2.91
CA LEU A 329 -33.78 -22.52 -1.82
C LEU A 329 -34.83 -23.59 -1.56
N LEU A 330 -36.12 -23.26 -1.61
CA LEU A 330 -37.19 -24.24 -1.47
C LEU A 330 -37.23 -25.22 -2.65
N SER A 331 -37.03 -24.75 -3.89
CA SER A 331 -36.91 -25.60 -5.08
C SER A 331 -35.69 -26.53 -4.98
N LEU A 332 -34.54 -26.00 -4.55
CA LEU A 332 -33.34 -26.78 -4.29
C LEU A 332 -33.56 -27.80 -3.17
N SER A 333 -34.33 -27.47 -2.11
CA SER A 333 -34.68 -28.42 -1.06
C SER A 333 -35.38 -29.66 -1.61
N GLN A 334 -36.28 -29.46 -2.56
CA GLN A 334 -37.02 -30.55 -3.19
C GLN A 334 -36.10 -31.38 -4.08
N PHE A 335 -35.21 -30.72 -4.82
CA PHE A 335 -34.15 -31.40 -5.58
C PHE A 335 -33.27 -32.28 -4.69
N ILE A 336 -32.80 -31.78 -3.55
CA ILE A 336 -31.97 -32.54 -2.62
C ILE A 336 -32.73 -33.75 -2.08
N LYS A 337 -34.00 -33.58 -1.69
CA LYS A 337 -34.84 -34.69 -1.21
C LYS A 337 -34.98 -35.80 -2.26
N SER A 338 -35.28 -35.44 -3.51
CA SER A 338 -35.42 -36.38 -4.62
C SER A 338 -34.13 -37.13 -4.95
N ASN A 339 -32.97 -36.52 -4.68
CA ASN A 339 -31.66 -37.07 -5.02
C ASN A 339 -30.84 -37.52 -3.79
N LYS A 340 -31.49 -37.69 -2.62
CA LYS A 340 -30.82 -38.05 -1.36
C LYS A 340 -29.93 -39.30 -1.45
N LYS A 341 -30.26 -40.24 -2.34
CA LYS A 341 -29.46 -41.47 -2.53
C LYS A 341 -28.08 -41.20 -3.12
N SER A 342 -27.89 -40.09 -3.84
CA SER A 342 -26.66 -39.73 -4.57
C SER A 342 -25.79 -38.69 -3.84
N ILE A 343 -26.30 -38.15 -2.72
CA ILE A 343 -25.71 -37.04 -1.96
C ILE A 343 -25.32 -37.56 -0.57
N ASP A 344 -24.07 -37.38 -0.16
CA ASP A 344 -23.58 -37.72 1.17
C ASP A 344 -23.71 -36.56 2.15
N ASN A 345 -23.32 -35.36 1.71
CA ASN A 345 -23.42 -34.14 2.50
C ASN A 345 -23.76 -32.97 1.58
N TRP A 346 -24.42 -31.94 2.09
CA TRP A 346 -24.68 -30.74 1.30
C TRP A 346 -24.96 -29.54 2.18
N PHE A 347 -24.65 -28.36 1.68
CA PHE A 347 -25.00 -27.11 2.34
C PHE A 347 -25.08 -25.97 1.32
N PHE A 348 -25.69 -24.86 1.73
CA PHE A 348 -25.73 -23.65 0.89
C PHE A 348 -25.22 -22.43 1.65
N ILE A 349 -24.79 -21.42 0.90
CA ILE A 349 -24.45 -20.10 1.41
C ILE A 349 -25.06 -19.05 0.48
N ARG A 350 -25.57 -17.94 1.05
CA ARG A 350 -25.94 -16.75 0.28
C ARG A 350 -24.76 -15.81 0.17
N TYR A 351 -24.54 -15.25 -1.02
CA TYR A 351 -23.42 -14.36 -1.27
C TYR A 351 -23.88 -13.19 -2.15
N SER A 352 -23.22 -12.04 -2.05
CA SER A 352 -23.64 -10.80 -2.74
C SER A 352 -22.63 -10.26 -3.75
N ASN A 353 -21.36 -10.69 -3.68
CA ASN A 353 -20.27 -10.21 -4.54
C ASN A 353 -19.79 -11.33 -5.50
N PRO A 354 -19.70 -11.12 -6.83
CA PRO A 354 -19.91 -9.87 -7.57
C PRO A 354 -21.38 -9.46 -7.74
N LYS A 355 -22.31 -10.41 -7.69
CA LYS A 355 -23.76 -10.17 -7.72
C LYS A 355 -24.45 -11.13 -6.74
N PRO A 356 -25.69 -10.85 -6.28
CA PRO A 356 -26.44 -11.79 -5.45
C PRO A 356 -26.56 -13.19 -6.06
N HIS A 357 -26.19 -14.21 -5.29
CA HIS A 357 -26.26 -15.61 -5.71
C HIS A 357 -26.32 -16.58 -4.52
N ILE A 358 -26.72 -17.82 -4.82
CA ILE A 358 -26.66 -18.95 -3.89
C ILE A 358 -25.50 -19.86 -4.32
N ARG A 359 -24.63 -20.18 -3.37
CA ARG A 359 -23.58 -21.20 -3.50
C ARG A 359 -24.11 -22.51 -2.94
N LEU A 360 -24.43 -23.47 -3.79
CA LEU A 360 -24.83 -24.82 -3.39
C LEU A 360 -23.63 -25.75 -3.52
N ARG A 361 -23.29 -26.46 -2.43
CA ARG A 361 -22.19 -27.44 -2.42
C ARG A 361 -22.74 -28.81 -2.05
N LEU A 362 -22.53 -29.78 -2.93
CA LEU A 362 -22.97 -31.16 -2.77
C LEU A 362 -21.75 -32.07 -2.74
N LYS A 363 -21.56 -32.79 -1.64
CA LYS A 363 -20.67 -33.94 -1.59
C LYS A 363 -21.41 -35.15 -2.12
N THR A 364 -20.93 -35.71 -3.21
CA THR A 364 -21.57 -36.83 -3.92
C THR A 364 -20.94 -38.15 -3.48
N LYS A 365 -21.68 -39.25 -3.63
CA LYS A 365 -21.16 -40.60 -3.34
C LYS A 365 -20.05 -41.06 -4.29
N GLY A 366 -19.96 -40.41 -5.44
CA GLY A 366 -19.00 -40.71 -6.48
C GLY A 366 -19.08 -39.70 -7.63
N GLU A 367 -18.15 -39.82 -8.56
CA GLU A 367 -18.05 -38.94 -9.73
C GLU A 367 -19.24 -39.16 -10.68
N LYS A 368 -19.72 -40.40 -10.82
CA LYS A 368 -20.90 -40.71 -11.64
C LYS A 368 -22.14 -39.98 -11.15
N GLU A 369 -22.37 -39.99 -9.84
CA GLU A 369 -23.46 -39.26 -9.19
C GLU A 369 -23.31 -37.75 -9.39
N ASN A 370 -22.09 -37.22 -9.41
CA ASN A 370 -21.83 -35.81 -9.70
C ASN A 370 -22.40 -35.40 -11.07
N PHE A 371 -22.06 -36.12 -12.14
CA PHE A 371 -22.58 -35.82 -13.48
C PHE A 371 -24.11 -35.93 -13.56
N GLN A 372 -24.70 -36.93 -12.90
CA GLN A 372 -26.15 -37.11 -12.85
C GLN A 372 -26.84 -35.95 -12.14
N LEU A 373 -26.31 -35.54 -10.99
CA LEU A 373 -26.81 -34.40 -10.21
C LEU A 373 -26.68 -33.10 -10.97
N LEU A 374 -25.56 -32.88 -11.69
CA LEU A 374 -25.39 -31.69 -12.53
C LEU A 374 -26.44 -31.62 -13.63
N SER A 375 -26.68 -32.72 -14.34
CA SER A 375 -27.72 -32.80 -15.37
C SER A 375 -29.12 -32.52 -14.78
N ALA A 376 -29.41 -33.08 -13.61
CA ALA A 376 -30.68 -32.86 -12.93
C ALA A 376 -30.84 -31.42 -12.41
N LEU A 377 -29.76 -30.79 -11.91
CA LEU A 377 -29.75 -29.35 -11.54
C LEU A 377 -29.98 -28.47 -12.77
N ARG A 378 -29.36 -28.79 -13.90
CA ARG A 378 -29.59 -28.09 -15.17
C ARG A 378 -31.06 -28.13 -15.57
N ASN A 379 -31.73 -29.28 -15.42
CA ASN A 379 -33.17 -29.38 -15.71
C ASN A 379 -34.04 -28.56 -14.75
N LEU A 380 -33.63 -28.42 -13.48
CA LEU A 380 -34.30 -27.52 -12.53
C LEU A 380 -34.07 -26.05 -12.87
N ALA A 381 -32.86 -25.69 -13.27
CA ALA A 381 -32.47 -24.31 -13.52
C ALA A 381 -32.92 -23.76 -14.87
N ASP A 382 -32.97 -24.58 -15.93
CA ASP A 382 -33.34 -24.17 -17.29
C ASP A 382 -34.63 -23.34 -17.37
N PRO A 383 -35.78 -23.74 -16.78
CA PRO A 383 -36.98 -22.90 -16.78
C PRO A 383 -36.82 -21.60 -15.99
N LEU A 384 -36.05 -21.62 -14.90
CA LEU A 384 -35.79 -20.45 -14.04
C LEU A 384 -34.83 -19.45 -14.69
N VAL A 385 -33.99 -19.91 -15.61
CA VAL A 385 -33.15 -19.03 -16.45
C VAL A 385 -33.99 -18.41 -17.55
N LYS A 386 -34.81 -19.22 -18.23
CA LYS A 386 -35.67 -18.76 -19.34
C LYS A 386 -36.69 -17.69 -18.94
N ASN A 387 -37.18 -17.73 -17.70
CA ASN A 387 -38.12 -16.74 -17.18
C ASN A 387 -37.43 -15.56 -16.45
N GLY A 388 -36.10 -15.51 -16.45
CA GLY A 388 -35.31 -14.42 -15.88
C GLY A 388 -35.17 -14.43 -14.35
N ASN A 389 -35.65 -15.45 -13.64
CA ASN A 389 -35.48 -15.55 -12.18
C ASN A 389 -34.04 -15.85 -11.76
N ILE A 390 -33.31 -16.62 -12.58
CA ILE A 390 -31.88 -16.88 -12.47
C ILE A 390 -31.21 -16.25 -13.68
N SER A 391 -30.20 -15.41 -13.46
CA SER A 391 -29.48 -14.76 -14.55
C SER A 391 -28.32 -15.61 -15.09
N ASP A 392 -27.72 -16.45 -14.23
CA ASP A 392 -26.60 -17.31 -14.61
C ASP A 392 -26.45 -18.51 -13.65
N VAL A 393 -25.86 -19.59 -14.13
CA VAL A 393 -25.52 -20.79 -13.34
C VAL A 393 -24.08 -21.20 -13.64
N GLN A 394 -23.22 -21.21 -12.62
CA GLN A 394 -21.80 -21.51 -12.80
C GLN A 394 -21.38 -22.72 -11.98
N VAL A 395 -20.62 -23.62 -12.58
CA VAL A 395 -19.95 -24.73 -11.88
C VAL A 395 -18.54 -24.28 -11.50
N LYS A 396 -18.15 -24.47 -10.24
CA LYS A 396 -16.89 -23.98 -9.67
C LYS A 396 -16.13 -25.09 -8.97
N SER A 397 -14.83 -24.88 -8.77
CA SER A 397 -14.02 -25.70 -7.87
C SER A 397 -14.34 -25.37 -6.41
N TYR A 398 -14.45 -26.39 -5.57
CA TYR A 398 -14.65 -26.20 -4.13
C TYR A 398 -13.31 -26.20 -3.40
N GLN A 399 -13.03 -25.12 -2.67
CA GLN A 399 -11.87 -25.01 -1.78
C GLN A 399 -12.38 -24.91 -0.33
N PRO A 400 -12.23 -25.93 0.51
CA PRO A 400 -12.57 -25.86 1.93
C PRO A 400 -11.69 -24.82 2.64
N GLU A 401 -12.28 -24.09 3.59
CA GLU A 401 -11.58 -23.08 4.39
C GLU A 401 -10.77 -23.73 5.53
N LEU A 402 -9.76 -24.54 5.16
CA LEU A 402 -8.94 -25.32 6.10
C LEU A 402 -8.19 -24.43 7.10
N ASP A 403 -7.72 -23.26 6.67
CA ASP A 403 -7.01 -22.31 7.53
C ASP A 403 -7.93 -21.70 8.59
N ARG A 404 -9.21 -21.52 8.26
CA ARG A 404 -10.20 -20.90 9.15
C ARG A 404 -10.72 -21.88 10.19
N TYR A 405 -11.09 -23.09 9.76
CA TYR A 405 -11.76 -24.07 10.62
C TYR A 405 -10.81 -25.13 11.17
N GLY A 406 -9.62 -25.28 10.58
CA GLY A 406 -8.62 -26.28 10.91
C GLY A 406 -8.87 -27.60 10.17
N LYS A 407 -7.80 -28.16 9.58
CA LYS A 407 -7.83 -29.41 8.80
C LYS A 407 -8.51 -30.59 9.52
N LYS A 408 -8.25 -30.77 10.82
CA LYS A 408 -8.84 -31.86 11.62
C LYS A 408 -10.35 -31.69 11.88
N ARG A 409 -10.85 -30.45 11.82
CA ARG A 409 -12.24 -30.12 12.19
C ARG A 409 -13.12 -29.84 10.97
N ILE A 410 -12.56 -29.58 9.80
CA ILE A 410 -13.34 -29.19 8.61
C ILE A 410 -14.48 -30.16 8.29
N LEU A 411 -14.28 -31.46 8.47
CA LEU A 411 -15.32 -32.47 8.26
C LEU A 411 -16.53 -32.29 9.19
N LEU A 412 -16.28 -31.98 10.47
CA LEU A 412 -17.34 -31.69 11.44
C LEU A 412 -18.04 -30.37 11.14
N VAL A 413 -17.29 -29.37 10.67
CA VAL A 413 -17.84 -28.06 10.29
C VAL A 413 -18.73 -28.17 9.05
N GLU A 414 -18.33 -28.95 8.04
CA GLU A 414 -19.16 -29.22 6.86
C GLU A 414 -20.45 -29.99 7.22
N GLN A 415 -20.40 -30.88 8.21
CA GLN A 415 -21.60 -31.54 8.74
C GLN A 415 -22.51 -30.53 9.45
N PHE A 416 -21.93 -29.64 10.26
CA PHE A 416 -22.68 -28.57 10.91
C PHE A 416 -23.35 -27.65 9.87
N PHE A 417 -22.64 -27.22 8.82
CA PHE A 417 -23.23 -26.44 7.73
C PHE A 417 -24.42 -27.13 7.06
N SER A 418 -24.39 -28.46 6.96
CA SER A 418 -25.51 -29.22 6.42
C SER A 418 -26.71 -29.22 7.36
N ILE A 419 -26.49 -29.45 8.65
CA ILE A 419 -27.53 -29.41 9.67
C ILE A 419 -28.17 -28.01 9.72
N ASP A 420 -27.36 -26.96 9.70
CA ASP A 420 -27.82 -25.57 9.65
C ASP A 420 -28.63 -25.30 8.37
N SER A 421 -28.14 -25.74 7.21
CA SER A 421 -28.88 -25.63 5.95
C SER A 421 -30.24 -26.33 5.99
N ILE A 422 -30.32 -27.52 6.61
CA ILE A 422 -31.58 -28.25 6.80
C ILE A 422 -32.53 -27.45 7.71
N PHE A 423 -32.01 -26.91 8.82
CA PHE A 423 -32.79 -26.10 9.76
C PHE A 423 -33.36 -24.85 9.08
N VAL A 424 -32.53 -24.10 8.36
CA VAL A 424 -32.95 -22.89 7.64
C VAL A 424 -34.05 -23.22 6.61
N LEU A 425 -33.90 -24.31 5.84
CA LEU A 425 -34.95 -24.74 4.90
C LEU A 425 -36.25 -25.14 5.60
N TRP A 426 -36.16 -25.78 6.78
CA TRP A 426 -37.35 -26.08 7.59
C TRP A 426 -38.05 -24.80 8.05
N VAL A 427 -37.29 -23.81 8.54
CA VAL A 427 -37.82 -22.50 8.95
C VAL A 427 -38.50 -21.81 7.76
N LEU A 428 -37.85 -21.73 6.60
CA LEU A 428 -38.41 -21.11 5.39
C LEU A 428 -39.69 -21.81 4.88
N ASN A 429 -39.78 -23.14 5.07
CA ASN A 429 -40.97 -23.88 4.68
C ASN A 429 -42.13 -23.70 5.67
N LYS A 430 -41.82 -23.48 6.96
CA LYS A 430 -42.82 -23.29 8.02
C LYS A 430 -43.34 -21.85 8.08
N TYR A 431 -42.47 -20.86 7.88
CA TYR A 431 -42.79 -19.45 8.01
C TYR A 431 -42.57 -18.73 6.69
N LYS A 432 -43.66 -18.25 6.07
CA LYS A 432 -43.62 -17.52 4.79
C LYS A 432 -43.51 -16.00 4.96
N GLU A 433 -43.87 -15.48 6.12
CA GLU A 433 -43.85 -14.06 6.41
C GLU A 433 -42.44 -13.58 6.77
N GLU A 434 -41.94 -12.61 6.03
CA GLU A 434 -40.58 -12.09 6.20
C GLU A 434 -40.34 -11.47 7.59
N GLN A 435 -41.37 -10.88 8.19
CA GLN A 435 -41.30 -10.30 9.53
C GLN A 435 -41.01 -11.37 10.60
N VAL A 436 -41.67 -12.53 10.50
CA VAL A 436 -41.45 -13.66 11.42
C VAL A 436 -40.03 -14.21 11.27
N LEU A 437 -39.55 -14.32 10.03
CA LEU A 437 -38.17 -14.76 9.75
C LEU A 437 -37.13 -13.80 10.36
N LYS A 438 -37.37 -12.48 10.31
CA LYS A 438 -36.49 -11.48 10.92
C LYS A 438 -36.47 -11.58 12.45
N ILE A 439 -37.61 -11.81 13.08
CA ILE A 439 -37.69 -11.99 14.54
C ILE A 439 -36.92 -13.23 14.97
N LEU A 440 -37.14 -14.37 14.32
CA LEU A 440 -36.42 -15.61 14.60
C LEU A 440 -34.91 -15.46 14.42
N ALA A 441 -34.47 -14.72 13.39
CA ALA A 441 -33.05 -14.44 13.18
C ALA A 441 -32.44 -13.59 14.32
N LEU A 442 -33.19 -12.60 14.84
CA LEU A 442 -32.74 -11.80 15.99
C LEU A 442 -32.69 -12.60 17.28
N GLU A 443 -33.61 -13.55 17.48
CA GLU A 443 -33.61 -14.44 18.65
C GLU A 443 -32.40 -15.39 18.64
N THR A 444 -31.91 -15.82 17.48
CA THR A 444 -30.70 -16.65 17.37
C THR A 444 -29.38 -15.91 17.57
N LEU A 445 -29.40 -14.57 17.59
CA LEU A 445 -28.22 -13.73 17.83
C LEU A 445 -28.03 -13.36 19.31
N LYS A 446 -29.02 -13.65 20.16
CA LYS A 446 -28.93 -13.56 21.62
C LYS A 446 -28.43 -14.88 22.18
#